data_AF-A0A955VXC8-F1
#
_entry.id   AF-A0A955VXC8-F1
#
_cell.length_a   1.000
_cell.length_b   1.000
_cell.length_c   1.000
_cell.angle_alpha   90.00
_cell.angle_beta   90.00
_cell.angle_gamma   90.00
#
_symmetry.space_group_name_H-M   'P 1'
#
loop_
_entity.id
_entity.type
_entity.pdbx_description
1 polymer ?
#
loop_
_entity_poly.entity_id
_entity_poly.type
_entity_poly.pdbx_seq_one_letter_code
_entity_poly.pdbx_strand_id
1 'polypeptide(L)'
;MTTLGTTTTYDGTEHAYLRGHKVRIVSVLKNALRADYDPDRDGQYIRDEEDLERAGGVTADDRVEVQPWLAAEGRFSFVSSDPRAIDLACFASLKR
;
A
#
# COMPACT_ATOMS: atom_id res chain seq x y z
N MET A 1 -9.06 12.98 -2.54
CA MET A 1 -9.42 11.55 -2.67
C MET A 1 -8.78 10.84 -1.49
N THR A 2 -9.54 10.06 -0.72
CA THR A 2 -9.05 9.38 0.49
C THR A 2 -8.31 8.10 0.09
N THR A 3 -7.07 7.93 0.55
CA THR A 3 -6.22 6.77 0.21
C THR A 3 -6.32 5.67 1.25
N LEU A 4 -6.11 6.02 2.51
CA LEU A 4 -6.18 5.14 3.65
C LEU A 4 -7.63 4.67 3.87
N GLY A 5 -7.78 3.38 4.10
CA GLY A 5 -9.09 2.73 4.19
C GLY A 5 -9.72 2.38 2.85
N THR A 6 -9.19 2.86 1.72
CA THR A 6 -9.67 2.47 0.39
C THR A 6 -9.45 0.97 0.16
N THR A 7 -10.49 0.32 -0.36
CA THR A 7 -10.40 -1.07 -0.83
C THR A 7 -10.12 -1.08 -2.32
N THR A 8 -9.09 -1.81 -2.72
CA THR A 8 -8.64 -1.96 -4.11
C THR A 8 -8.33 -3.44 -4.39
N THR A 9 -7.95 -3.76 -5.62
CA THR A 9 -7.43 -5.08 -5.99
C THR A 9 -5.90 -5.02 -6.04
N TYR A 10 -5.25 -6.10 -5.59
CA TYR A 10 -3.82 -6.31 -5.82
C TYR A 10 -3.59 -7.06 -7.15
N ASP A 11 -2.88 -6.43 -8.07
CA ASP A 11 -2.60 -6.91 -9.43
C ASP A 11 -1.14 -7.30 -9.65
N GLY A 12 -0.29 -7.13 -8.63
CA GLY A 12 1.14 -7.39 -8.71
C GLY A 12 1.53 -8.87 -8.72
N THR A 13 2.82 -9.09 -8.83
CA THR A 13 3.44 -10.43 -8.84
C THR A 13 4.41 -10.67 -7.69
N GLU A 14 4.82 -9.64 -6.95
CA GLU A 14 5.74 -9.75 -5.80
C GLU A 14 5.13 -10.57 -4.64
N HIS A 15 3.85 -10.34 -4.35
CA HIS A 15 3.09 -11.05 -3.33
C HIS A 15 2.07 -11.98 -4.01
N ALA A 16 2.53 -13.10 -4.55
CA ALA A 16 1.69 -14.00 -5.36
C ALA A 16 0.40 -14.45 -4.64
N TYR A 17 0.42 -14.58 -3.30
CA TYR A 17 -0.74 -14.93 -2.48
C TYR A 17 -1.82 -13.83 -2.40
N LEU A 18 -1.50 -12.59 -2.75
CA LEU A 18 -2.45 -11.49 -2.82
C LEU A 18 -3.07 -11.33 -4.21
N ARG A 19 -2.55 -11.98 -5.24
CA ARG A 19 -2.93 -11.71 -6.63
C ARG A 19 -4.43 -11.92 -6.86
N GLY A 20 -5.11 -10.87 -7.31
CA GLY A 20 -6.56 -10.86 -7.54
C GLY A 20 -7.41 -10.71 -6.28
N HIS A 21 -6.81 -10.66 -5.08
CA HIS A 21 -7.55 -10.41 -3.85
C HIS A 21 -7.89 -8.92 -3.70
N LYS A 22 -9.06 -8.68 -3.11
CA LYS A 22 -9.39 -7.37 -2.55
C LYS A 22 -8.50 -7.11 -1.34
N VAL A 23 -7.92 -5.93 -1.27
CA VAL A 23 -7.06 -5.49 -0.17
C VAL A 23 -7.49 -4.09 0.27
N ARG A 24 -7.39 -3.82 1.58
CA ARG A 24 -7.62 -2.51 2.17
C ARG A 24 -6.29 -1.84 2.46
N ILE A 25 -6.12 -0.61 2.00
CA ILE A 25 -4.96 0.23 2.33
C ILE A 25 -5.07 0.66 3.80
N VAL A 26 -4.00 0.45 4.58
CA VAL A 26 -3.97 0.84 6.00
C VAL A 26 -2.89 1.85 6.33
N SER A 27 -1.79 1.86 5.59
CA SER A 27 -0.71 2.84 5.77
C SER A 27 0.17 2.92 4.53
N VAL A 28 1.04 3.92 4.47
CA VAL A 28 2.02 4.12 3.39
C VAL A 28 3.41 4.19 4.00
N LEU A 29 4.33 3.40 3.47
CA LEU A 29 5.75 3.49 3.74
C LEU A 29 6.39 4.32 2.63
N LYS A 30 6.59 5.61 2.93
CA LYS A 30 7.00 6.60 1.94
C LYS A 30 8.40 6.30 1.43
N ASN A 31 8.61 6.39 0.12
CA ASN A 31 9.90 6.29 -0.56
C ASN A 31 10.66 4.95 -0.34
N ALA A 32 9.98 3.91 0.14
CA ALA A 32 10.56 2.62 0.52
C ALA A 32 11.23 1.83 -0.62
N LEU A 33 11.01 2.22 -1.88
CA LEU A 33 11.62 1.59 -3.05
C LEU A 33 12.85 2.36 -3.57
N ARG A 34 13.19 3.51 -2.97
CA ARG A 34 14.38 4.26 -3.38
C ARG A 34 15.65 3.56 -2.92
N ALA A 35 16.72 3.70 -3.70
CA ALA A 35 18.01 3.10 -3.40
C ALA A 35 18.69 3.70 -2.16
N ASP A 36 18.36 4.95 -1.81
CA ASP A 36 18.89 5.68 -0.65
C ASP A 36 18.00 5.58 0.60
N TYR A 37 16.99 4.70 0.59
CA TYR A 37 16.07 4.49 1.69
C TYR A 37 16.78 3.86 2.90
N ASP A 38 16.69 4.51 4.05
CA ASP A 38 17.22 4.01 5.32
C ASP A 38 16.03 3.63 6.23
N PRO A 39 15.81 2.34 6.54
CA PRO A 39 14.67 1.93 7.36
C PRO A 39 14.71 2.46 8.79
N ASP A 40 15.88 2.79 9.33
CA ASP A 40 16.00 3.32 10.69
C ASP A 40 15.61 4.81 10.75
N ARG A 41 15.78 5.53 9.64
CA ARG A 41 15.46 6.96 9.52
C ARG A 41 14.12 7.25 8.85
N ASP A 42 13.82 6.50 7.79
CA ASP A 42 12.72 6.74 6.85
C ASP A 42 11.57 5.72 7.04
N GLY A 43 11.75 4.73 7.94
CA GLY A 43 10.84 3.59 8.22
C GLY A 43 9.46 3.89 8.78
N GLN A 44 9.06 5.16 8.89
CA GLN A 44 7.80 5.52 9.53
C GLN A 44 6.62 5.35 8.57
N TYR A 45 5.64 4.57 9.01
CA TYR A 45 4.36 4.43 8.32
C TYR A 45 3.49 5.68 8.51
N ILE A 46 3.04 6.26 7.40
CA ILE A 46 2.02 7.32 7.38
C ILE A 46 0.64 6.66 7.48
N ARG A 47 -0.13 7.03 8.49
CA ARG A 47 -1.47 6.47 8.80
C ARG A 47 -2.57 7.54 8.90
N ASP A 48 -2.22 8.76 8.53
CA ASP A 48 -3.12 9.90 8.50
C ASP A 48 -3.15 10.48 7.07
N GLU A 49 -4.34 10.89 6.62
CA GLU A 49 -4.52 11.43 5.27
C GLU A 49 -3.87 12.80 5.10
N GLU A 50 -3.92 13.65 6.12
CA GLU A 50 -3.34 14.99 6.07
C GLU A 50 -1.82 14.90 5.99
N ASP A 51 -1.21 14.00 6.77
CA ASP A 51 0.22 13.73 6.70
C ASP A 51 0.63 13.12 5.36
N LEU A 52 -0.20 12.24 4.79
CA LEU A 52 0.04 11.69 3.46
C LEU A 52 -0.04 12.77 2.38
N GLU A 53 -1.01 13.68 2.46
CA GLU A 53 -1.15 14.82 1.56
C GLU A 53 0.05 15.76 1.69
N ARG A 54 0.48 16.09 2.92
CA ARG A 54 1.70 16.87 3.20
C ARG A 54 2.97 16.22 2.63
N ALA A 55 3.03 14.89 2.62
CA ALA A 55 4.13 14.13 2.03
C ALA A 55 4.06 14.02 0.50
N GLY A 56 3.10 14.68 -0.15
CA GLY A 56 2.93 14.69 -1.61
C GLY A 56 2.11 13.52 -2.17
N GLY A 57 1.38 12.81 -1.32
CA GLY A 57 0.55 11.67 -1.70
C GLY A 57 1.36 10.41 -2.03
N VAL A 58 0.66 9.40 -2.56
CA VAL A 58 1.26 8.13 -3.00
C VAL A 58 1.92 8.29 -4.37
N THR A 59 3.11 7.70 -4.49
CA THR A 59 4.00 7.74 -5.65
C THR A 59 4.48 6.33 -5.98
N ALA A 60 5.10 6.17 -7.16
CA ALA A 60 5.61 4.87 -7.61
C ALA A 60 6.75 4.31 -6.73
N ASP A 61 7.40 5.17 -5.92
CA ASP A 61 8.53 4.80 -5.06
C ASP A 61 8.09 4.36 -3.65
N ASP A 62 6.78 4.32 -3.39
CA ASP A 62 6.22 3.95 -2.08
C ASP A 62 5.89 2.45 -2.01
N ARG A 63 5.98 1.89 -0.79
CA ARG A 63 5.27 0.67 -0.42
C ARG A 63 3.98 1.04 0.32
N VAL A 64 2.95 0.24 0.15
CA VAL A 64 1.62 0.49 0.75
C VAL A 64 1.24 -0.69 1.59
N GLU A 65 1.06 -0.50 2.88
CA GLU A 65 0.60 -1.56 3.77
C GLU A 65 -0.86 -1.87 3.47
N VAL A 66 -1.16 -3.14 3.21
CA VAL A 66 -2.50 -3.60 2.89
C VAL A 66 -2.93 -4.81 3.70
N GLN A 67 -4.22 -4.88 3.99
CA GLN A 67 -4.87 -6.04 4.61
C GLN A 67 -5.75 -6.75 3.59
N PRO A 68 -5.53 -8.04 3.26
CA PRO A 68 -6.40 -8.78 2.36
C PRO A 68 -7.77 -9.06 2.96
N TRP A 69 -8.80 -9.07 2.11
CA TRP A 69 -10.15 -9.53 2.47
C TRP A 69 -10.20 -11.07 2.52
N LEU A 70 -10.54 -11.61 3.69
CA LEU A 70 -10.71 -13.04 3.93
C LEU A 70 -12.20 -13.39 3.78
N ALA A 71 -12.60 -13.78 2.56
CA ALA A 71 -14.01 -14.02 2.24
C ALA A 71 -14.68 -15.09 3.12
N ALA A 72 -13.94 -16.15 3.46
CA ALA A 72 -14.43 -17.23 4.34
C ALA A 72 -14.72 -16.75 5.78
N GLU A 73 -14.06 -15.68 6.21
CA GLU A 73 -14.19 -15.14 7.58
C GLU A 73 -15.01 -13.84 7.63
N GLY A 74 -15.39 -13.29 6.47
CA GLY A 74 -16.17 -12.06 6.38
C GLY A 74 -15.46 -10.83 6.95
N ARG A 75 -14.12 -10.79 6.91
CA ARG A 75 -13.32 -9.70 7.50
C ARG A 75 -12.01 -9.45 6.75
N PHE A 76 -11.39 -8.31 7.03
CA PHE A 76 -10.00 -8.08 6.65
C PHE A 76 -9.04 -8.82 7.59
N SER A 77 -7.94 -9.32 7.04
CA SER A 77 -6.86 -9.97 7.77
C SER A 77 -6.24 -9.01 8.79
N PHE A 78 -5.82 -9.54 9.94
CA PHE A 78 -4.99 -8.81 10.90
C PHE A 78 -3.54 -8.69 10.43
N VAL A 79 -3.05 -9.70 9.70
CA VAL A 79 -1.72 -9.70 9.10
C VAL A 79 -1.77 -8.90 7.80
N SER A 80 -0.84 -7.96 7.66
CA SER A 80 -0.68 -7.09 6.50
C SER A 80 0.50 -7.50 5.61
N SER A 81 0.64 -6.82 4.48
CA SER A 81 1.78 -6.93 3.57
C SER A 81 2.00 -5.58 2.91
N ASP A 82 3.23 -5.31 2.47
CA ASP A 82 3.63 -3.99 1.95
C ASP A 82 4.00 -4.03 0.47
N PRO A 83 3.07 -4.35 -0.46
CA PRO A 83 3.36 -4.31 -1.88
C PRO A 83 3.79 -2.92 -2.35
N ARG A 84 4.42 -2.88 -3.53
CA ARG A 84 4.65 -1.62 -4.25
C ARG A 84 3.33 -0.93 -4.53
N ALA A 85 3.30 0.41 -4.43
CA ALA A 85 2.09 1.18 -4.73
C ALA A 85 1.53 0.84 -6.12
N ILE A 86 2.41 0.72 -7.12
CA ILE A 86 2.04 0.41 -8.51
C ILE A 86 1.37 -0.97 -8.68
N ASP A 87 1.47 -1.87 -7.72
CA ASP A 87 0.81 -3.18 -7.79
C ASP A 87 -0.67 -3.13 -7.35
N LEU A 88 -1.15 -1.97 -6.89
CA LEU A 88 -2.55 -1.75 -6.51
C LEU A 88 -3.34 -1.10 -7.65
N ALA A 89 -4.51 -1.64 -7.99
CA ALA A 89 -5.32 -1.17 -9.12
C ALA A 89 -5.64 0.34 -9.05
N CYS A 90 -5.92 0.88 -7.86
CA CYS A 90 -6.20 2.31 -7.65
C CYS A 90 -5.01 3.23 -7.98
N PHE A 91 -3.79 2.70 -8.04
CA PHE A 91 -2.56 3.42 -8.38
C PHE A 91 -1.94 2.96 -9.71
N ALA A 92 -2.73 2.28 -10.56
CA ALA A 92 -2.25 1.81 -11.86
C ALA A 92 -1.70 2.94 -12.75
N SER A 93 -2.18 4.18 -12.58
CA SER A 93 -1.68 5.37 -13.29
C SER A 93 -0.25 5.77 -12.92
N LEU A 94 0.30 5.25 -11.82
CA LEU A 94 1.69 5.48 -11.41
C LEU A 94 2.69 4.56 -12.14
N LYS A 95 2.20 3.56 -12.88
CA LYS A 95 3.02 2.73 -13.75
C LYS A 95 3.52 3.59 -14.91
N ARG A 96 4.84 3.62 -15.10
CA ARG A 96 5.48 4.24 -16.28
C ARG A 96 5.40 3.32 -17.49
#